data_AF-A0A5C3LEC8-F1
#
_entry.id   AF-A0A5C3LEC8-F1
#
_cell.length_a   1.000
_cell.length_b   1.000
_cell.length_c   1.000
_cell.angle_alpha   90.00
_cell.angle_beta   90.00
_cell.angle_gamma   90.00
#
_symmetry.space_group_name_H-M   'P 1'
#
loop_
_entity.id
_entity.type
_entity.pdbx_description
1 polymer ?
#
loop_
_entity_poly.entity_id
_entity_poly.type
_entity_poly.pdbx_seq_one_letter_code
_entity_poly.pdbx_strand_id
1 'polypeptide(L)'
;MWCDNCFLVFPLRGGAIAWAVLVAAYSIGGGIFLLTTGQYFFFFHPEWQIYGGVGIGIGVAAVLSMLALSNRSYIWIRVVKFLWPFVIVLSAVRATIMIVQLQRGKDKITWSCNNGGQMWTPEAAASTAKPGVMPGGFCVAGFNSLNLAFIISLLFDVACQMYMYFLCWRFSKRLEHYSNMNGPYHGGYYKA
;
A
#
# COMPACT_ATOMS: atom_id res chain seq x y z
N MET A 1 26.35 -19.76 -2.86
CA MET A 1 26.47 -18.84 -1.71
C MET A 1 25.79 -17.53 -2.10
N TRP A 2 24.59 -17.26 -1.58
CA TRP A 2 23.94 -15.96 -1.80
C TRP A 2 24.47 -14.99 -0.76
N CYS A 3 24.95 -13.84 -1.21
CA CYS A 3 25.66 -12.86 -0.40
C CYS A 3 24.78 -12.33 0.75
N ASP A 4 25.33 -12.32 1.97
CA ASP A 4 24.51 -12.14 3.18
C ASP A 4 23.86 -10.76 3.30
N ASN A 5 24.42 -9.77 2.60
CA ASN A 5 23.97 -8.37 2.55
C ASN A 5 23.43 -7.92 1.19
N CYS A 6 23.25 -8.82 0.22
CA CYS A 6 22.88 -8.39 -1.13
C CYS A 6 21.43 -7.88 -1.19
N PHE A 7 21.26 -6.70 -1.80
CA PHE A 7 20.00 -5.93 -1.92
C PHE A 7 19.34 -5.49 -0.60
N LEU A 8 20.08 -5.45 0.52
CA LEU A 8 19.61 -4.82 1.74
C LEU A 8 19.90 -3.32 1.73
N VAL A 9 18.86 -2.52 1.56
CA VAL A 9 18.94 -1.05 1.77
C VAL A 9 19.12 -0.72 3.26
N PHE A 10 18.62 -1.58 4.15
CA PHE A 10 18.64 -1.37 5.60
C PHE A 10 19.01 -2.67 6.36
N PRO A 11 19.47 -2.61 7.62
CA PRO A 11 19.78 -3.79 8.42
C PRO A 11 18.59 -4.74 8.53
N LEU A 12 18.80 -6.03 8.27
CA LEU A 12 17.73 -7.00 7.98
C LEU A 12 16.54 -7.03 8.98
N ARG A 13 16.76 -6.79 10.27
CA ARG A 13 15.68 -6.80 11.27
C ARG A 13 15.10 -5.41 11.50
N GLY A 14 15.90 -4.49 12.05
CA GLY A 14 15.44 -3.13 12.35
C GLY A 14 14.98 -2.37 11.10
N GLY A 15 15.71 -2.54 10.00
CA GLY A 15 15.38 -1.99 8.69
C GLY A 15 14.09 -2.56 8.10
N ALA A 16 13.84 -3.86 8.25
CA ALA A 16 12.59 -4.45 7.78
C ALA A 16 11.38 -4.03 8.62
N ILE A 17 11.57 -3.82 9.93
CA ILE A 17 10.54 -3.25 10.79
C ILE A 17 10.25 -1.80 10.38
N ALA A 18 11.27 -0.97 10.19
CA ALA A 18 11.10 0.40 9.71
C ALA A 18 10.41 0.46 8.35
N TRP A 19 10.76 -0.44 7.43
CA TRP A 19 10.08 -0.55 6.14
C TRP A 19 8.61 -0.95 6.29
N ALA A 20 8.31 -1.91 7.17
CA ALA A 20 6.94 -2.30 7.48
C ALA A 20 6.11 -1.13 8.04
N VAL A 21 6.70 -0.29 8.90
CA VAL A 21 6.06 0.93 9.42
C VAL A 21 5.78 1.91 8.29
N LEU A 22 6.73 2.13 7.38
CA LEU A 22 6.55 3.01 6.23
C LEU A 22 5.40 2.52 5.34
N VAL A 23 5.40 1.23 4.96
CA VAL A 23 4.34 0.64 4.14
C VAL A 23 2.98 0.70 4.84
N ALA A 24 2.93 0.45 6.16
CA ALA A 24 1.70 0.54 6.93
C ALA A 24 1.16 1.98 6.95
N ALA A 25 2.00 2.96 7.26
CA ALA A 25 1.61 4.38 7.30
C ALA A 25 1.13 4.86 5.94
N TYR A 26 1.87 4.52 4.88
CA TYR A 26 1.53 4.89 3.51
C TYR A 26 0.19 4.26 3.06
N SER A 27 0.02 2.96 3.28
CA SER A 27 -1.17 2.22 2.82
C SER A 27 -2.43 2.60 3.62
N ILE A 28 -2.29 2.81 4.94
CA ILE A 28 -3.40 3.28 5.79
C ILE A 28 -3.76 4.72 5.45
N GLY A 29 -2.77 5.61 5.29
CA GLY A 29 -2.99 7.00 4.90
C GLY A 29 -3.69 7.10 3.54
N GLY A 30 -3.20 6.36 2.54
CA GLY A 30 -3.83 6.26 1.22
C GLY A 30 -5.22 5.63 1.27
N GLY A 31 -5.43 4.61 2.11
CA GLY A 31 -6.73 3.99 2.33
C GLY A 31 -7.77 4.96 2.92
N ILE A 32 -7.40 5.70 3.97
CA ILE A 32 -8.24 6.72 4.60
C ILE A 32 -8.54 7.85 3.60
N PHE A 33 -7.54 8.29 2.84
CA PHE A 33 -7.71 9.29 1.80
C PHE A 33 -8.77 8.86 0.77
N LEU A 34 -8.72 7.61 0.30
CA LEU A 34 -9.70 7.07 -0.64
C LEU A 34 -11.10 6.92 -0.01
N LEU A 35 -11.21 6.55 1.27
CA LEU A 35 -12.50 6.41 1.94
C LEU A 35 -13.19 7.76 2.21
N THR A 36 -12.42 8.84 2.38
CA THR A 36 -12.94 10.17 2.73
C THR A 36 -13.15 11.05 1.50
N THR A 37 -12.22 11.01 0.55
CA THR A 37 -12.21 11.91 -0.62
C THR A 37 -12.33 11.17 -1.94
N GLY A 38 -12.34 9.83 -1.94
CA GLY A 38 -12.42 9.03 -3.17
C GLY A 38 -13.68 9.30 -3.99
N GLN A 39 -14.77 9.79 -3.38
CA GLN A 39 -16.01 10.16 -4.07
C GLN A 39 -15.86 11.29 -5.09
N TYR A 40 -14.82 12.11 -4.97
CA TYR A 40 -14.53 13.17 -5.94
C TYR A 40 -13.73 12.67 -7.15
N PHE A 41 -13.10 11.49 -7.04
CA PHE A 41 -12.25 10.91 -8.09
C PHE A 41 -12.89 9.69 -8.76
N PHE A 42 -13.69 8.93 -8.01
CA PHE A 42 -14.37 7.72 -8.45
C PHE A 42 -15.87 7.89 -8.23
N PHE A 43 -16.62 7.86 -9.34
CA PHE A 43 -18.01 8.31 -9.39
C PHE A 43 -19.04 7.21 -9.18
N PHE A 44 -18.63 5.94 -9.16
CA PHE A 44 -19.54 4.81 -8.97
C PHE A 44 -19.40 4.24 -7.57
N HIS A 45 -20.52 4.15 -6.86
CA HIS A 45 -20.57 3.41 -5.60
C HIS A 45 -20.62 1.90 -5.89
N PRO A 46 -19.85 1.03 -5.19
CA PRO A 46 -18.94 1.30 -4.07
C PRO A 46 -17.42 1.29 -4.42
N GLU A 47 -17.01 1.82 -5.59
CA GLU A 47 -15.64 1.67 -6.10
C GLU A 47 -14.56 2.21 -5.15
N TRP A 48 -14.71 3.44 -4.65
CA TRP A 48 -13.72 4.01 -3.73
C TRP A 48 -13.59 3.24 -2.41
N GLN A 49 -14.61 2.47 -1.99
CA GLN A 49 -14.63 1.76 -0.71
C GLN A 49 -13.79 0.52 -0.84
N ILE A 50 -13.92 -0.13 -2.00
CA ILE A 50 -13.11 -1.27 -2.36
C ILE A 50 -11.65 -0.83 -2.47
N TYR A 51 -11.35 0.27 -3.16
CA TYR A 51 -9.96 0.75 -3.29
C TYR A 51 -9.34 1.15 -1.94
N GLY A 52 -10.09 1.90 -1.12
CA GLY A 52 -9.66 2.31 0.21
C GLY A 52 -9.52 1.11 1.17
N GLY A 53 -10.47 0.18 1.14
CA GLY A 53 -10.46 -1.05 1.92
C GLY A 53 -9.28 -1.96 1.58
N VAL A 54 -8.93 -2.12 0.30
CA VAL A 54 -7.71 -2.83 -0.11
C VAL A 54 -6.47 -2.11 0.41
N GLY A 55 -6.43 -0.78 0.39
CA GLY A 55 -5.35 0.02 1.00
C GLY A 55 -5.17 -0.27 2.48
N ILE A 56 -6.26 -0.31 3.25
CA ILE A 56 -6.22 -0.70 4.66
C ILE A 56 -5.76 -2.15 4.82
N GLY A 57 -6.23 -3.08 3.97
CA GLY A 57 -5.81 -4.48 3.99
C GLY A 57 -4.30 -4.66 3.80
N ILE A 58 -3.69 -3.91 2.87
CA ILE A 58 -2.23 -3.86 2.69
C ILE A 58 -1.56 -3.32 3.97
N GLY A 59 -2.12 -2.27 4.57
CA GLY A 59 -1.65 -1.73 5.84
C GLY A 59 -1.65 -2.76 6.97
N VAL A 60 -2.71 -3.55 7.09
CA VAL A 60 -2.82 -4.65 8.07
C VAL A 60 -1.76 -5.73 7.78
N ALA A 61 -1.54 -6.12 6.53
CA ALA A 61 -0.49 -7.07 6.16
C ALA A 61 0.91 -6.55 6.55
N ALA A 62 1.17 -5.26 6.40
CA ALA A 62 2.41 -4.62 6.85
C ALA A 62 2.56 -4.63 8.38
N VAL A 63 1.48 -4.38 9.14
CA VAL A 63 1.48 -4.49 10.61
C VAL A 63 1.73 -5.93 11.06
N LEU A 64 1.09 -6.93 10.44
CA LEU A 64 1.37 -8.34 10.73
C LEU A 64 2.84 -8.70 10.46
N SER A 65 3.41 -8.15 9.39
CA SER A 65 4.83 -8.32 9.07
C SER A 65 5.74 -7.71 10.15
N MET A 66 5.38 -6.53 10.66
CA MET A 66 6.09 -5.86 11.74
C MET A 66 6.11 -6.71 13.02
N LEU A 67 4.96 -7.24 13.42
CA LEU A 67 4.83 -8.12 14.58
C LEU A 67 5.62 -9.42 14.40
N ALA A 68 5.57 -10.02 13.20
CA ALA A 68 6.32 -11.23 12.87
C ALA A 68 7.84 -11.01 13.00
N LEU A 69 8.35 -9.89 12.47
CA LEU A 69 9.76 -9.51 12.52
C LEU A 69 10.22 -9.13 13.93
N SER A 70 9.35 -8.48 14.72
CA SER A 70 9.65 -8.11 16.11
C SER A 70 9.84 -9.35 16.98
N ASN A 71 8.92 -10.31 16.91
CA ASN A 71 8.91 -11.52 17.75
C ASN A 71 9.85 -12.63 17.27
N ARG A 72 10.55 -12.44 16.13
CA ARG A 72 11.35 -13.50 15.47
C ARG A 72 10.58 -14.80 15.27
N SER A 73 9.26 -14.71 15.07
CA SER A 73 8.41 -15.89 15.03
C SER A 73 8.51 -16.61 13.69
N TYR A 74 8.95 -17.86 13.76
CA TYR A 74 9.08 -18.73 12.59
C TYR A 74 7.74 -19.01 11.89
N ILE A 75 6.65 -19.15 12.66
CA ILE A 75 5.32 -19.41 12.12
C ILE A 75 4.78 -18.14 11.44
N TRP A 76 4.83 -17.00 12.13
CA TRP A 76 4.28 -15.75 11.60
C TRP A 76 5.01 -15.26 10.36
N ILE A 77 6.34 -15.43 10.27
CA ILE A 77 7.06 -15.04 9.06
C ILE A 77 6.65 -15.88 7.83
N ARG A 78 6.32 -17.17 8.01
CA ARG A 78 5.81 -18.01 6.92
C ARG A 78 4.42 -17.56 6.47
N VAL A 79 3.53 -17.25 7.41
CA VAL A 79 2.18 -16.73 7.11
C VAL A 79 2.29 -15.45 6.29
N VAL A 80 3.08 -14.50 6.77
CA VAL A 80 3.29 -13.21 6.11
C VAL A 80 3.94 -13.38 4.73
N LYS A 81 4.95 -14.24 4.62
CA LYS A 81 5.59 -14.58 3.32
C LYS A 81 4.59 -15.20 2.34
N PHE A 82 3.64 -16.00 2.81
CA PHE A 82 2.58 -16.56 1.96
C PHE A 82 1.53 -15.51 1.58
N LEU A 83 1.22 -14.58 2.49
CA LEU A 83 0.23 -13.52 2.29
C LEU A 83 0.68 -12.48 1.24
N TRP A 84 1.94 -12.05 1.29
CA TRP A 84 2.46 -10.95 0.47
C TRP A 84 2.25 -11.09 -1.05
N PRO A 85 2.49 -12.25 -1.69
CA PRO A 85 2.20 -12.44 -3.12
C PRO A 85 0.76 -12.11 -3.49
N PHE A 86 -0.22 -12.51 -2.67
CA PHE A 86 -1.64 -12.19 -2.91
C PHE A 86 -1.90 -10.69 -2.75
N VAL A 87 -1.31 -10.07 -1.73
CA VAL A 87 -1.42 -8.62 -1.49
C VAL A 87 -0.86 -7.82 -2.67
N ILE A 88 0.29 -8.21 -3.20
CA ILE A 88 0.93 -7.56 -4.37
C ILE A 88 0.06 -7.70 -5.63
N VAL A 89 -0.51 -8.88 -5.87
CA VAL A 89 -1.41 -9.07 -7.01
C VAL A 89 -2.66 -8.21 -6.88
N LEU A 90 -3.29 -8.20 -5.70
CA LEU A 90 -4.46 -7.36 -5.43
C LEU A 90 -4.14 -5.87 -5.58
N SER A 91 -2.97 -5.42 -5.11
CA SER A 91 -2.56 -4.01 -5.24
C SER A 91 -2.25 -3.62 -6.69
N ALA A 92 -1.66 -4.51 -7.49
CA ALA A 92 -1.40 -4.28 -8.91
C ALA A 92 -2.70 -4.21 -9.74
N VAL A 93 -3.65 -5.12 -9.48
CA VAL A 93 -4.99 -5.07 -10.11
C VAL A 93 -5.70 -3.79 -9.71
N ARG A 94 -5.72 -3.45 -8.42
CA ARG A 94 -6.30 -2.20 -7.92
C ARG A 94 -5.69 -0.99 -8.60
N ALA A 95 -4.36 -0.90 -8.69
CA ALA A 95 -3.67 0.21 -9.32
C ALA A 95 -4.07 0.37 -10.80
N THR A 96 -4.14 -0.74 -11.54
CA THR A 96 -4.54 -0.74 -12.95
C THR A 96 -5.96 -0.23 -13.13
N ILE A 97 -6.92 -0.75 -12.35
CA ILE A 97 -8.32 -0.33 -12.44
C ILE A 97 -8.48 1.15 -12.05
N MET A 98 -7.81 1.59 -10.97
CA MET A 98 -7.86 2.98 -10.54
C MET A 98 -7.36 3.94 -11.62
N ILE A 99 -6.24 3.62 -12.28
CA ILE A 99 -5.70 4.46 -13.37
C ILE A 99 -6.69 4.56 -14.52
N VAL A 100 -7.29 3.43 -14.93
CA VAL A 100 -8.27 3.41 -16.03
C VAL A 100 -9.53 4.23 -15.67
N GLN A 101 -10.06 4.06 -14.46
CA GLN A 101 -11.25 4.81 -14.03
C GLN A 101 -10.95 6.30 -13.87
N LEU A 102 -9.75 6.67 -13.42
CA LEU A 102 -9.33 8.07 -13.31
C LEU A 102 -9.28 8.74 -14.69
N GLN A 103 -8.78 8.03 -15.72
CA GLN A 103 -8.79 8.52 -17.10
C GLN A 103 -10.20 8.71 -17.65
N ARG A 104 -11.09 7.73 -17.42
CA ARG A 104 -12.51 7.82 -17.83
C ARG A 104 -13.27 8.93 -17.11
N GLY A 105 -12.87 9.25 -15.88
CA GLY A 105 -13.47 10.28 -15.03
C GLY A 105 -12.97 11.70 -15.30
N LYS A 106 -12.00 11.91 -16.19
CA LYS A 106 -11.33 13.21 -16.42
C LYS A 106 -12.29 14.38 -16.59
N ASP A 107 -13.31 14.22 -17.44
CA ASP A 107 -14.25 15.30 -17.77
C ASP A 107 -15.13 15.64 -16.57
N LYS A 108 -15.51 14.63 -15.79
CA LYS A 108 -16.30 14.78 -14.56
C LYS A 108 -15.51 15.50 -13.47
N ILE A 109 -14.22 15.16 -13.32
CA ILE A 109 -13.31 15.84 -12.37
C ILE A 109 -13.11 17.30 -12.79
N THR A 110 -12.94 17.55 -14.09
CA THR A 110 -12.77 18.91 -14.62
C THR A 110 -14.05 19.74 -14.42
N TRP A 111 -15.22 19.13 -14.62
CA TRP A 111 -16.50 19.75 -14.30
C TRP A 111 -16.61 20.09 -12.81
N SER A 112 -16.25 19.15 -11.92
CA SER A 112 -16.25 19.37 -10.47
C SER A 112 -15.39 20.57 -10.08
N CYS A 113 -14.21 20.71 -10.68
CA CYS A 113 -13.33 21.85 -10.43
C CYS A 113 -13.87 23.18 -10.96
N ASN A 114 -14.49 23.18 -12.15
CA ASN A 114 -15.08 24.39 -12.73
C ASN A 114 -16.34 24.87 -11.98
N ASN A 115 -16.96 23.99 -11.18
CA ASN A 115 -18.16 24.30 -10.38
C ASN A 115 -17.84 24.45 -8.88
N GLY A 116 -16.64 24.96 -8.55
CA GLY A 116 -16.27 25.27 -7.17
C GLY A 116 -16.01 24.04 -6.29
N GLY A 117 -15.60 22.93 -6.91
CA GLY A 117 -15.26 21.68 -6.20
C GLY A 117 -16.47 20.79 -5.90
N GLN A 118 -17.62 21.03 -6.53
CA GLN A 118 -18.82 20.22 -6.27
C GLN A 118 -18.65 18.77 -6.72
N MET A 119 -19.18 17.84 -5.94
CA MET A 119 -19.22 16.42 -6.32
C MET A 119 -20.08 16.26 -7.58
N TRP A 120 -19.51 15.65 -8.62
CA TRP A 120 -20.24 15.35 -9.84
C TRP A 120 -21.26 14.24 -9.58
N THR A 121 -22.54 14.54 -9.82
CA THR A 121 -23.62 13.55 -9.96
C THR A 121 -24.45 13.90 -11.20
N PRO A 122 -25.16 12.93 -11.82
CA PRO A 122 -26.03 13.23 -12.96
C PRO A 122 -27.07 14.32 -12.64
N GLU A 123 -27.55 14.34 -11.40
CA GLU A 123 -28.51 15.33 -10.88
C GLU A 123 -27.86 16.70 -10.64
N ALA A 124 -26.62 16.74 -10.15
CA ALA A 124 -25.86 17.99 -9.95
C ALA A 124 -25.39 18.61 -11.28
N ALA A 125 -25.20 17.80 -12.32
CA ALA A 125 -24.99 18.30 -13.67
C ALA A 125 -26.27 18.92 -14.27
N ALA A 126 -27.45 18.50 -13.78
CA ALA A 126 -28.76 18.95 -14.27
C ALA A 126 -29.43 20.03 -13.39
N SER A 127 -28.93 20.29 -12.18
CA SER A 127 -29.53 21.25 -11.23
C SER A 127 -28.46 21.90 -10.34
N THR A 128 -28.74 23.13 -9.87
CA THR A 128 -27.81 23.93 -9.05
C THR A 128 -27.54 23.27 -7.69
N ALA A 129 -26.40 22.57 -7.59
CA ALA A 129 -25.47 22.45 -6.47
C ALA A 129 -25.96 22.14 -5.03
N LYS A 130 -25.57 20.97 -4.49
CA LYS A 130 -25.46 20.69 -3.04
C LYS A 130 -24.00 20.80 -2.57
N PRO A 131 -23.74 21.17 -1.30
CA PRO A 131 -22.38 21.41 -0.81
C PRO A 131 -21.63 20.10 -0.55
N GLY A 132 -20.66 19.81 -1.40
CA GLY A 132 -19.53 18.93 -1.10
C GLY A 132 -18.32 19.56 -1.79
N VAL A 133 -17.39 20.11 -1.03
CA VAL A 133 -16.26 20.88 -1.59
C VAL A 133 -15.05 19.96 -1.70
N MET A 134 -14.65 19.65 -2.93
CA MET A 134 -13.37 19.03 -3.23
C MET A 134 -12.24 19.90 -2.69
N PRO A 135 -11.19 19.33 -2.06
CA PRO A 135 -10.09 20.12 -1.53
C PRO A 135 -9.45 20.97 -2.64
N GLY A 136 -9.44 22.29 -2.46
CA GLY A 136 -9.07 23.25 -3.51
C GLY A 136 -7.70 23.03 -4.14
N GLY A 137 -6.76 22.44 -3.39
CA GLY A 137 -5.43 22.09 -3.91
C GLY A 137 -5.47 21.15 -5.12
N PHE A 138 -6.46 20.26 -5.22
CA PHE A 138 -6.60 19.35 -6.36
C PHE A 138 -7.07 20.06 -7.64
N CYS A 139 -7.92 21.07 -7.50
CA CYS A 139 -8.41 21.85 -8.63
C CYS A 139 -7.39 22.89 -9.13
N VAL A 140 -6.54 23.41 -8.25
CA VAL A 140 -5.45 24.32 -8.62
C VAL A 140 -4.35 23.58 -9.39
N ALA A 141 -4.02 22.34 -9.00
CA ALA A 141 -2.97 21.57 -9.64
C ALA A 141 -3.35 21.07 -11.06
N GLY A 142 -4.64 20.88 -11.33
CA GLY A 142 -5.17 20.40 -12.60
C GLY A 142 -5.06 18.88 -12.80
N PHE A 143 -5.87 18.33 -13.71
CA PHE A 143 -5.98 16.88 -13.90
C PHE A 143 -4.67 16.20 -14.29
N ASN A 144 -3.83 16.84 -15.12
CA ASN A 144 -2.63 16.20 -15.63
C ASN A 144 -1.58 15.94 -14.52
N SER A 145 -1.39 16.91 -13.63
CA SER A 145 -0.48 16.76 -12.49
C SER A 145 -1.03 15.76 -11.47
N LEU A 146 -2.34 15.78 -11.23
CA LEU A 146 -3.03 14.87 -10.33
C LEU A 146 -2.93 13.42 -10.82
N ASN A 147 -3.18 13.19 -12.10
CA ASN A 147 -3.06 11.89 -12.73
C ASN A 147 -1.62 11.36 -12.67
N LEU A 148 -0.62 12.21 -12.95
CA LEU A 148 0.79 11.82 -12.83
C LEU A 148 1.15 11.45 -11.38
N ALA A 149 0.73 12.26 -10.40
CA ALA A 149 0.97 12.00 -8.99
C ALA A 149 0.32 10.68 -8.53
N PHE A 150 -0.91 10.39 -9.00
CA PHE A 150 -1.59 9.12 -8.72
C PHE A 150 -0.87 7.91 -9.33
N ILE A 151 -0.41 8.01 -10.58
CA ILE A 151 0.30 6.90 -11.23
C ILE A 151 1.62 6.61 -10.49
N ILE A 152 2.41 7.66 -10.21
CA ILE A 152 3.70 7.51 -9.51
C ILE A 152 3.49 6.94 -8.12
N SER A 153 2.49 7.43 -7.38
CA SER A 153 2.20 6.95 -6.02
C SER A 153 1.76 5.48 -6.00
N LEU A 154 0.96 5.04 -6.98
CA LEU A 154 0.56 3.64 -7.12
C LEU A 154 1.73 2.72 -7.51
N LEU A 155 2.62 3.17 -8.40
CA LEU A 155 3.81 2.41 -8.77
C LEU A 155 4.79 2.28 -7.60
N PHE A 156 4.99 3.37 -6.86
CA PHE A 156 5.80 3.38 -5.66
C PHE A 156 5.24 2.44 -4.59
N ASP A 157 3.92 2.40 -4.41
CA ASP A 157 3.25 1.46 -3.51
C ASP A 157 3.59 0.00 -3.84
N VAL A 158 3.41 -0.39 -5.11
CA VAL A 158 3.71 -1.76 -5.56
C VAL A 158 5.20 -2.08 -5.38
N ALA A 159 6.10 -1.16 -5.70
CA ALA A 159 7.54 -1.33 -5.46
C ALA A 159 7.86 -1.54 -3.99
N CYS A 160 7.25 -0.77 -3.10
CA CYS A 160 7.42 -0.90 -1.66
C CYS A 160 6.92 -2.25 -1.12
N GLN A 161 5.81 -2.75 -1.65
CA GLN A 161 5.26 -4.07 -1.29
C GLN A 161 6.14 -5.23 -1.79
N MET A 162 6.66 -5.14 -3.03
CA MET A 162 7.62 -6.12 -3.55
C MET A 162 8.89 -6.18 -2.69
N TYR A 163 9.41 -5.03 -2.29
CA TYR A 163 10.57 -4.98 -1.40
C TYR A 163 10.26 -5.52 0.00
N MET A 164 9.05 -5.27 0.52
CA MET A 164 8.63 -5.85 1.80
C MET A 164 8.54 -7.39 1.74
N TYR A 165 8.03 -7.94 0.65
CA TYR A 165 8.04 -9.38 0.41
C TYR A 165 9.47 -9.94 0.40
N PHE A 166 10.38 -9.28 -0.30
CA PHE A 166 11.80 -9.67 -0.33
C PHE A 166 12.41 -9.72 1.08
N LEU A 167 12.15 -8.70 1.91
CA LEU A 167 12.64 -8.66 3.30
C LEU A 167 12.06 -9.79 4.16
N CYS A 168 10.75 -10.06 4.06
CA CYS A 168 10.12 -11.18 4.77
C CYS A 168 10.66 -12.54 4.32
N TRP A 169 10.84 -12.74 3.02
CA TRP A 169 11.44 -13.96 2.46
C TRP A 169 12.86 -14.15 2.96
N ARG A 170 13.68 -13.09 2.95
CA ARG A 170 15.07 -13.13 3.38
C ARG A 170 15.18 -13.42 4.88
N PHE A 171 14.34 -12.79 5.70
CA PHE A 171 14.29 -13.06 7.14
C PHE A 171 13.85 -14.50 7.45
N SER A 172 12.90 -15.04 6.68
CA SER A 172 12.51 -16.46 6.76
C SER A 172 13.68 -17.39 6.44
N LYS A 173 14.45 -17.13 5.37
CA LYS A 173 15.65 -17.93 5.04
C LYS A 173 16.73 -17.84 6.10
N ARG A 174 16.88 -16.67 6.73
CA ARG A 174 17.78 -16.50 7.87
C ARG A 174 17.36 -17.42 9.03
N LEU A 175 16.10 -17.38 9.44
CA LEU A 175 15.59 -18.22 10.53
C LEU A 175 15.75 -19.72 10.26
N GLU A 176 15.51 -20.17 9.02
CA GLU A 176 15.74 -21.57 8.60
C GLU A 176 17.21 -22.00 8.69
N HIS A 177 18.14 -21.07 8.46
CA HIS A 177 19.57 -21.38 8.55
C HIS A 177 20.03 -21.44 10.01
N TYR A 178 19.60 -20.50 10.86
CA TYR A 178 19.99 -20.47 12.28
C TYR A 178 19.34 -21.58 13.10
N SER A 179 18.14 -22.06 12.75
CA SER A 179 17.52 -23.20 13.45
C SER A 179 18.30 -24.51 13.30
N ASN A 180 19.25 -24.57 12.37
CA ASN A 180 20.13 -25.72 12.13
C ASN A 180 21.57 -25.47 12.63
N MET A 181 21.85 -24.31 13.20
CA MET A 181 23.16 -23.98 13.78
C MET A 181 23.12 -24.16 15.29
N ASN A 182 24.08 -24.90 15.84
CA ASN A 182 24.27 -24.98 17.29
C ASN A 182 24.78 -23.63 17.79
N GLY A 183 24.17 -23.10 18.86
CA GLY A 183 24.55 -21.80 19.42
C GLY A 183 25.98 -21.79 20.00
N PRO A 184 26.67 -20.63 20.01
CA PRO A 184 28.06 -20.53 20.48
C PRO A 184 28.22 -20.55 22.01
N TYR A 185 27.13 -20.64 22.78
CA TYR A 185 27.16 -20.65 24.24
C TYR A 185 26.81 -22.05 24.78
N HIS A 186 27.70 -22.59 25.61
CA HIS A 186 27.57 -23.85 26.36
C HIS A 186 27.41 -25.14 25.55
N GLY A 187 28.38 -25.46 24.69
CA GLY A 187 28.60 -26.85 24.27
C GLY A 187 27.50 -27.48 23.40
N GLY A 188 26.69 -26.69 22.69
CA GLY A 188 26.02 -27.11 21.45
C GLY A 188 25.10 -28.34 21.51
N TYR A 189 24.40 -28.58 22.62
CA TYR A 189 23.38 -29.64 22.69
C TYR A 189 21.95 -29.17 22.39
N TYR A 190 21.72 -27.87 22.25
CA TYR A 190 20.40 -27.31 21.93
C TYR A 190 20.47 -26.40 20.70
N LYS A 191 19.49 -26.57 19.81
CA LYS A 191 19.30 -25.73 18.62
C LYS A 191 18.98 -24.30 19.07
N ALA A 192 19.64 -23.32 18.45
CA ALA A 192 19.43 -21.89 18.70
C ALA A 192 18.09 -21.38 18.15
#